data_AF-A0A227J5F8-F1
#
_entry.id   AF-A0A227J5F8-F1
#
_cell.length_a   1.000
_cell.length_b   1.000
_cell.length_c   1.000
_cell.angle_alpha   90.00
_cell.angle_beta   90.00
_cell.angle_gamma   90.00
#
_symmetry.space_group_name_H-M   'P 1'
#
loop_
_entity.id
_entity.type
_entity.pdbx_description
1 polymer ?
#
loop_
_entity_poly.entity_id
_entity_poly.type
_entity_poly.pdbx_seq_one_letter_code
_entity_poly.pdbx_strand_id
1 'polypeptide(L)'
;VAHYDYWSDKVRRSVLFDAKADILLFGNAERALVEVAHRIANGEDISTMTNIRGTAVNLPAAPEGYTVIDSSRIEKPRKEAFVPKNPYEVETQCETKKDEPVAQPITIRPSRHDAATTAV
;
A
#
# COMPACT_ATOMS: atom_id res chain seq x y z
N VAL A 1 1.86 -5.41 5.65
CA VAL A 1 1.83 -5.78 4.22
C VAL A 1 0.95 -7.00 4.06
N ALA A 2 -0.14 -6.95 3.32
CA ALA A 2 -0.88 -8.17 2.98
C ALA A 2 -0.16 -8.87 1.81
N HIS A 3 -0.23 -10.19 1.74
CA HIS A 3 0.29 -10.93 0.59
C HIS A 3 -0.83 -11.71 -0.08
N TYR A 4 -0.71 -11.87 -1.39
CA TYR A 4 -1.63 -12.69 -2.16
C TYR A 4 -1.02 -14.08 -2.34
N ASP A 5 -1.77 -15.10 -1.94
CA ASP A 5 -1.40 -16.50 -2.12
C ASP A 5 -2.01 -17.02 -3.41
N TYR A 6 -1.15 -17.23 -4.41
CA TYR A 6 -1.55 -17.71 -5.73
C TYR A 6 -2.10 -19.14 -5.70
N TRP A 7 -1.62 -20.00 -4.79
CA TRP A 7 -2.08 -21.39 -4.71
C TRP A 7 -3.51 -21.49 -4.18
N SER A 8 -3.91 -20.56 -3.32
CA SER A 8 -5.24 -20.56 -2.71
C SER A 8 -6.16 -19.44 -3.20
N ASP A 9 -5.71 -18.63 -4.17
CA ASP A 9 -6.41 -17.47 -4.74
C ASP A 9 -7.01 -16.55 -3.66
N LYS A 10 -6.22 -16.27 -2.61
CA LYS A 10 -6.67 -15.52 -1.43
C LYS A 10 -5.64 -14.49 -0.98
N VAL A 11 -6.14 -13.33 -0.55
CA VAL A 11 -5.34 -12.35 0.18
C VAL A 11 -5.23 -12.80 1.64
N ARG A 12 -3.99 -13.02 2.10
CA ARG A 12 -3.69 -13.43 3.48
C ARG A 12 -3.04 -12.27 4.25
N ARG A 13 -2.98 -12.42 5.58
CA ARG A 13 -2.24 -11.51 6.47
C ARG A 13 -0.75 -11.46 6.07
N SER A 14 0.04 -10.54 6.64
CA SER A 14 1.49 -10.46 6.34
C SER A 14 2.20 -11.80 6.52
N VAL A 15 3.05 -12.17 5.54
CA VAL A 15 3.96 -13.33 5.60
C VAL A 15 4.85 -13.24 6.84
N LEU A 16 5.16 -12.03 7.30
CA LEU A 16 5.96 -11.79 8.50
C LEU A 16 5.44 -12.58 9.71
N PHE A 17 4.11 -12.66 9.89
CA PHE A 17 3.50 -13.41 10.99
C PHE A 17 3.53 -14.93 10.77
N ASP A 18 3.35 -15.38 9.53
CA ASP A 18 3.32 -16.80 9.21
C ASP A 18 4.74 -17.41 9.26
N ALA A 19 5.75 -16.65 8.82
CA ALA A 19 7.15 -17.06 8.83
C ALA A 19 7.83 -16.89 10.20
N LYS A 20 7.17 -16.23 11.18
CA LYS A 20 7.76 -15.82 12.46
C LYS A 20 9.11 -15.09 12.28
N ALA A 21 9.18 -14.23 11.27
CA ALA A 21 10.37 -13.45 10.97
C ALA A 21 10.38 -12.13 11.74
N ASP A 22 11.56 -11.66 12.14
CA ASP A 22 11.72 -10.36 12.79
C ASP A 22 11.64 -9.19 11.79
N ILE A 23 12.24 -9.37 10.60
CA ILE A 23 12.26 -8.38 9.51
C ILE A 23 11.81 -9.03 8.21
N LEU A 24 10.92 -8.36 7.48
CA LEU A 24 10.53 -8.70 6.11
C LEU A 24 11.08 -7.64 5.15
N LEU A 25 11.91 -8.06 4.20
CA LEU A 25 12.37 -7.23 3.10
C LEU A 25 11.40 -7.37 1.91
N PHE A 26 10.99 -6.25 1.30
CA PHE A 26 10.06 -6.27 0.16
C PHE A 26 10.41 -5.25 -0.92
N GLY A 27 9.96 -5.51 -2.16
CA GLY A 27 10.25 -4.64 -3.31
C GLY A 27 11.70 -4.75 -3.78
N ASN A 28 12.34 -3.59 -4.01
CA ASN A 28 13.76 -3.47 -4.38
C ASN A 28 14.65 -3.60 -3.14
N ALA A 29 14.73 -4.82 -2.62
CA ALA A 29 15.26 -5.16 -1.32
C ALA A 29 16.80 -5.28 -1.27
N GLU A 30 17.51 -5.20 -2.40
CA GLU A 30 18.96 -5.37 -2.47
C GLU A 30 19.68 -4.33 -1.60
N ARG A 31 19.23 -3.07 -1.66
CA ARG A 31 19.78 -2.00 -0.85
C ARG A 31 19.51 -2.21 0.64
N ALA A 32 18.30 -2.65 0.96
CA ALA A 32 17.89 -2.91 2.33
C ALA A 32 18.66 -4.11 2.92
N LEU A 33 18.90 -5.15 2.11
CA LEU A 33 19.70 -6.31 2.49
C LEU A 33 21.14 -5.93 2.84
N VAL A 34 21.78 -5.13 1.99
CA VAL A 34 23.15 -4.64 2.23
C VAL A 34 23.20 -3.79 3.50
N GLU A 35 22.23 -2.89 3.70
CA GLU A 35 22.16 -2.06 4.89
C GLU A 35 21.98 -2.88 6.18
N VAL A 36 21.05 -3.85 6.18
CA VAL A 36 20.85 -4.78 7.30
C VAL A 36 22.13 -5.56 7.58
N ALA A 37 22.79 -6.11 6.55
CA ALA A 37 24.01 -6.89 6.71
C ALA A 37 25.14 -6.07 7.34
N HIS A 38 25.34 -4.82 6.91
CA HIS A 38 26.34 -3.93 7.49
C HIS A 38 26.04 -3.58 8.95
N ARG A 39 24.78 -3.31 9.28
CA ARG A 39 24.37 -2.99 10.66
C ARG A 39 24.55 -4.17 11.61
N ILE A 40 24.16 -5.38 11.17
CA ILE A 40 24.40 -6.62 11.91
C ILE A 40 25.91 -6.82 12.12
N ALA A 41 26.73 -6.60 11.09
CA ALA A 41 28.20 -6.70 11.19
C ALA A 41 28.79 -5.69 12.18
N ASN A 42 28.16 -4.52 12.36
CA ASN A 42 28.54 -3.51 13.34
C ASN A 42 28.03 -3.81 14.77
N GLY A 43 27.31 -4.92 14.97
CA GLY A 43 26.78 -5.33 16.27
C GLY A 43 25.46 -4.68 16.66
N GLU A 44 24.75 -4.06 15.72
CA GLU A 44 23.40 -3.53 15.96
C GLU A 44 22.39 -4.69 16.04
N ASP A 45 21.48 -4.63 17.01
CA ASP A 45 20.49 -5.69 17.23
C ASP A 45 19.33 -5.58 16.25
N ILE A 46 18.87 -6.72 15.73
CA ILE A 46 17.82 -6.76 14.70
C ILE A 46 16.48 -6.18 15.17
N SER A 47 16.19 -6.23 16.48
CA SER A 47 14.96 -5.66 17.04
C SER A 47 14.93 -4.13 17.02
N THR A 48 16.10 -3.50 16.92
CA THR A 48 16.24 -2.04 16.90
C THR A 48 16.20 -1.46 15.48
N MET A 49 16.39 -2.30 14.45
CA MET A 49 16.44 -1.92 13.03
C MET A 49 15.04 -1.64 12.46
N THR A 50 14.47 -0.50 12.83
CA THR A 50 13.11 -0.09 12.42
C THR A 50 13.10 0.95 11.31
N ASN A 51 14.25 1.57 11.04
CA ASN A 51 14.40 2.74 10.17
C ASN A 51 15.11 2.41 8.84
N ILE A 52 14.78 1.27 8.24
CA ILE A 52 15.34 0.83 6.95
C ILE A 52 14.24 0.93 5.87
N ARG A 53 14.59 1.47 4.70
CA ARG A 53 13.62 1.59 3.60
C ARG A 53 13.41 0.23 2.94
N GLY A 54 12.15 -0.12 2.65
CA GLY A 54 11.82 -1.40 2.03
C GLY A 54 11.81 -2.59 3.00
N THR A 55 11.82 -2.32 4.31
CA THR A 55 11.59 -3.32 5.36
C THR A 55 10.24 -3.14 6.02
N ALA A 56 9.62 -4.23 6.43
CA ALA A 56 8.50 -4.27 7.35
C ALA A 56 8.94 -4.97 8.63
N VAL A 57 8.62 -4.35 9.76
CA VAL A 57 8.92 -4.85 11.12
C VAL A 57 7.61 -4.91 11.92
N ASN A 58 7.54 -5.83 12.87
CA ASN A 58 6.40 -5.92 13.78
C ASN A 58 6.66 -5.05 15.02
N LEU A 59 5.90 -3.98 15.18
CA LEU A 59 5.98 -3.09 16.34
C LEU A 59 4.73 -3.23 17.21
N PRO A 60 4.87 -3.25 18.55
CA PRO A 60 3.74 -3.37 19.47
C PRO A 60 2.88 -2.11 19.51
N ALA A 61 3.45 -0.95 19.18
CA ALA A 61 2.78 0.34 19.16
C ALA A 61 3.28 1.20 18.00
N ALA A 62 2.49 2.22 17.63
CA ALA A 62 2.93 3.21 16.66
C ALA A 62 4.13 4.00 17.23
N PRO A 63 5.18 4.28 16.42
CA PRO A 63 6.31 5.08 16.85
C PRO A 63 5.91 6.52 17.18
N GLU A 64 6.69 7.18 18.04
CA GLU A 64 6.50 8.58 18.38
C GLU A 64 6.64 9.48 17.14
N GLY A 65 5.83 10.54 17.06
CA GLY A 65 5.84 11.49 15.95
C GLY A 65 5.04 11.06 14.70
N TYR A 66 4.39 9.90 14.73
CA TYR A 66 3.49 9.45 13.66
C TYR A 66 2.02 9.63 14.05
N THR A 67 1.23 10.24 13.17
CA THR A 67 -0.22 10.31 13.33
C THR A 67 -0.89 9.17 12.58
N VAL A 68 -1.61 8.31 13.30
CA VAL A 68 -2.44 7.29 12.67
C VAL A 68 -3.67 7.98 12.06
N ILE A 69 -3.73 8.01 10.73
CA ILE A 69 -4.87 8.52 10.00
C ILE A 69 -5.78 7.32 9.67
N ASP A 70 -7.05 7.41 10.06
CA ASP A 70 -8.05 6.41 9.68
C ASP A 70 -8.29 6.49 8.16
N SER A 71 -7.87 5.45 7.45
CA SER A 71 -8.00 5.35 6.00
C SER A 71 -9.45 5.18 5.54
N SER A 72 -10.36 4.72 6.41
CA SER A 72 -11.77 4.52 6.05
C SER A 72 -12.48 5.82 5.67
N ARG A 73 -11.98 6.97 6.16
CA ARG A 73 -12.47 8.31 5.80
C ARG A 73 -12.10 8.69 4.37
N ILE A 74 -10.93 8.26 3.90
CA ILE A 74 -10.33 8.68 2.62
C ILE A 74 -10.66 7.66 1.52
N GLU A 75 -10.48 6.37 1.80
CA GLU A 75 -10.63 5.27 0.86
C GLU A 75 -11.91 4.49 1.19
N LYS A 76 -13.06 5.03 0.78
CA LYS A 76 -14.33 4.29 0.94
C LYS A 76 -14.32 3.10 -0.02
N PRO A 77 -14.50 1.86 0.46
CA PRO A 77 -14.63 0.72 -0.44
C PRO A 77 -15.82 0.97 -1.37
N ARG A 78 -15.59 0.91 -2.68
CA ARG A 78 -16.66 1.03 -3.68
C ARG A 78 -17.69 -0.07 -3.41
N LYS A 79 -18.98 0.25 -3.54
CA LYS A 79 -20.07 -0.72 -3.38
C LYS A 79 -19.94 -1.91 -4.34
N GLU A 80 -19.35 -1.68 -5.51
CA GLU A 80 -19.02 -2.72 -6.47
C GLU A 80 -17.52 -3.06 -6.39
N ALA A 81 -17.20 -4.36 -6.41
CA ALA A 81 -15.84 -4.83 -6.57
C ALA A 81 -15.27 -4.26 -7.88
N PHE A 82 -14.09 -3.64 -7.80
CA PHE A 82 -13.38 -3.19 -9.00
C PHE A 82 -13.00 -4.42 -9.82
N VAL A 83 -13.74 -4.68 -10.90
CA VAL A 83 -13.39 -5.67 -11.90
C VAL A 83 -12.50 -4.95 -12.92
N PRO A 84 -11.20 -5.27 -13.00
CA PRO A 84 -10.34 -4.69 -14.02
C PRO A 84 -10.91 -5.08 -15.39
N LYS A 85 -11.12 -4.10 -16.27
CA LYS A 85 -11.40 -4.42 -17.68
C LYS A 85 -10.17 -5.13 -18.25
N ASN A 86 -10.38 -6.30 -18.83
CA ASN A 86 -9.31 -7.07 -19.44
C ASN A 86 -8.80 -6.31 -20.68
N PRO A 87 -7.52 -5.90 -20.75
CA PRO A 87 -6.99 -5.14 -21.89
C PRO A 87 -6.93 -5.91 -23.21
N TYR A 88 -7.16 -7.23 -23.17
CA TYR A 88 -7.21 -8.11 -24.33
C TYR A 88 -8.63 -8.49 -24.74
N GLU A 89 -9.65 -7.95 -24.08
CA GLU A 89 -11.04 -8.11 -24.50
C GLU A 89 -11.29 -7.23 -25.72
N VAL A 90 -11.40 -7.85 -26.90
CA VAL A 90 -11.72 -7.15 -28.14
C VAL A 90 -13.22 -6.86 -28.17
N GLU A 91 -13.60 -5.59 -28.28
CA GLU A 91 -15.00 -5.21 -28.48
C GLU A 91 -15.48 -5.78 -29.82
N THR A 92 -16.41 -6.74 -29.80
CA THR A 92 -16.89 -7.43 -31.01
C THR A 92 -17.98 -6.67 -31.77
N GLN A 93 -18.37 -5.46 -31.36
CA GLN A 93 -19.42 -4.69 -32.03
C GLN A 93 -19.13 -3.19 -31.96
N CYS A 94 -18.60 -2.63 -33.07
CA CYS A 94 -18.38 -1.19 -33.26
C CYS A 94 -19.66 -0.39 -33.60
N GLU A 95 -20.85 -0.98 -33.49
CA GLU A 95 -22.10 -0.29 -33.80
C GLU A 95 -22.95 -0.19 -32.54
N THR A 96 -23.18 1.05 -32.09
CA THR A 96 -24.06 1.51 -30.99
C THR A 96 -23.43 1.79 -29.62
N LYS A 97 -22.56 2.81 -29.55
CA LYS A 97 -22.54 3.72 -28.38
C LYS A 97 -22.67 5.16 -28.86
N LYS A 98 -23.88 5.69 -28.79
CA LYS A 98 -24.13 7.14 -28.74
C LYS A 98 -24.08 7.57 -27.28
N ASP A 99 -23.51 8.74 -27.06
CA ASP A 99 -23.38 9.49 -25.80
C ASP A 99 -22.17 9.12 -24.93
N GLU A 100 -21.02 9.71 -25.27
CA GLU A 100 -19.94 9.92 -24.33
C GLU A 100 -20.28 11.12 -23.41
N PRO A 101 -20.16 11.00 -22.07
CA PRO A 101 -20.38 12.12 -21.17
C PRO A 101 -19.27 13.17 -21.34
N VAL A 102 -19.68 14.42 -21.61
CA VAL A 102 -18.78 15.58 -21.71
C VAL A 102 -17.97 15.71 -20.41
N ALA A 103 -16.64 15.71 -20.53
CA ALA A 103 -15.71 15.81 -19.40
C ALA A 103 -15.97 17.07 -18.59
N GLN A 104 -16.40 16.92 -17.32
CA GLN A 104 -16.55 18.03 -16.40
C GLN A 104 -15.25 18.27 -15.62
N PRO A 105 -14.85 19.53 -15.40
CA PRO A 105 -13.66 19.84 -14.62
C PRO A 105 -13.84 19.41 -13.16
N ILE A 106 -13.01 18.46 -12.72
CA ILE A 106 -13.00 17.98 -11.34
C ILE A 106 -12.21 19.00 -10.49
N THR A 107 -12.91 19.78 -9.66
CA THR A 107 -12.25 20.66 -8.70
C THR A 107 -11.96 19.89 -7.42
N ILE A 108 -10.71 19.54 -7.18
CA ILE A 108 -10.29 18.91 -5.93
C ILE A 108 -10.23 20.00 -4.86
N ARG A 109 -11.19 20.00 -3.93
CA ARG A 109 -11.15 20.86 -2.73
C ARG A 109 -10.75 20.01 -1.52
N PRO A 110 -9.84 20.48 -0.65
CA PRO A 110 -9.56 19.80 0.60
C PRO A 110 -10.83 19.74 1.47
N SER A 111 -10.93 18.71 2.31
CA SER A 111 -12.08 18.53 3.20
C SER A 111 -12.19 19.73 4.15
N ARG A 112 -13.42 20.16 4.44
CA ARG A 112 -13.72 21.33 5.30
C ARG A 112 -13.11 21.22 6.70
N HIS A 113 -12.77 20.01 7.14
CA HIS A 113 -12.17 19.73 8.45
C HIS A 113 -10.64 19.91 8.47
N ASP A 114 -9.97 19.91 7.32
CA ASP A 114 -8.50 19.95 7.20
C ASP A 114 -7.98 21.32 6.69
N ALA A 115 -8.87 22.31 6.57
CA ALA A 115 -8.61 23.61 5.94
C ALA A 115 -7.68 24.54 6.75
N ALA A 116 -7.52 24.31 8.05
CA ALA A 116 -6.69 25.18 8.91
C ALA A 116 -5.20 24.82 8.89
N THR A 117 -4.81 23.63 8.40
CA THR A 117 -3.45 23.09 8.62
C THR A 117 -2.82 22.50 7.35
N THR A 118 -3.43 22.69 6.19
CA THR A 118 -2.90 22.18 4.90
C THR A 118 -2.48 23.36 4.02
N ALA A 119 -1.17 23.55 3.81
CA ALA A 119 -0.64 24.40 2.75
C ALA A 119 -0.39 23.54 1.49
N VAL A 120 -0.65 24.13 0.32
CA VAL A 120 -0.45 23.53 -1.01
C VAL A 120 1.03 23.36 -1.31
#